data_AF-A0A8H5I8Q2-F1
#
_entry.id   AF-A0A8H5I8Q2-F1
#
_cell.length_a   1.000
_cell.length_b   1.000
_cell.length_c   1.000
_cell.angle_alpha   90.00
_cell.angle_beta   90.00
_cell.angle_gamma   90.00
#
_symmetry.space_group_name_H-M   'P 1'
#
loop_
_entity.id
_entity.type
_entity.pdbx_description
1 polymer ?
#
loop_
_entity_poly.entity_id
_entity_poly.type
_entity_poly.pdbx_seq_one_letter_code
_entity_poly.pdbx_strand_id
1 'polypeptide(L)'
;MADGFMAPPPKGPLNRYRPLSPNAAVHVSPICLGTSNFGDSWAGLLGSCDKPTTEGILNYFYEQGGNFIDTANQYQDGQSEEWVGDWMKKRGVRDQMGTVPTSLTLAYVMKKYPYTFPVIGGRKIERLKGNIEALKLDLDKEDIKEIEAAIPFDPGLPHTWLYMGAQPDHPADIWMMGMAGHFDHVPLPESIGPYKE
;
A
#
# COMPACT_ATOMS: atom_id res chain seq x y z
N MET A 1 -28.74 23.98 -9.97
CA MET A 1 -27.40 23.97 -10.62
C MET A 1 -26.30 23.64 -9.59
N ALA A 2 -26.51 22.71 -8.66
CA ALA A 2 -25.54 22.34 -7.62
C ALA A 2 -25.09 20.86 -7.69
N ASP A 3 -25.66 20.08 -8.61
CA ASP A 3 -25.57 18.61 -8.59
C ASP A 3 -24.31 18.06 -9.30
N GLY A 4 -23.43 18.94 -9.79
CA GLY A 4 -22.26 18.56 -10.61
C GLY A 4 -20.94 18.37 -9.85
N PHE A 5 -20.89 18.67 -8.54
CA PHE A 5 -19.65 18.64 -7.74
C PHE A 5 -19.68 17.69 -6.54
N MET A 6 -20.79 16.98 -6.32
CA MET A 6 -20.87 15.98 -5.25
C MET A 6 -20.38 14.62 -5.76
N ALA A 7 -19.46 14.01 -5.01
CA ALA A 7 -19.08 12.62 -5.27
C ALA A 7 -20.34 11.74 -5.25
N PRO A 8 -20.48 10.79 -6.19
CA PRO A 8 -21.62 9.89 -6.20
C PRO A 8 -21.72 9.15 -4.86
N PRO A 9 -22.93 8.82 -4.40
CA PRO A 9 -23.12 8.08 -3.15
C PRO A 9 -22.30 6.78 -3.18
N PRO A 10 -21.69 6.39 -2.05
CA PRO A 10 -20.79 5.25 -2.01
C PRO A 10 -21.52 3.97 -2.43
N LYS A 11 -20.91 3.20 -3.34
CA LYS A 11 -21.50 1.96 -3.89
C LYS A 11 -21.79 0.91 -2.80
N GLY A 12 -21.02 0.94 -1.71
CA GLY A 12 -21.15 0.05 -0.57
C GLY A 12 -20.17 0.42 0.54
N PRO A 13 -20.09 -0.38 1.62
CA PRO A 13 -19.24 -0.11 2.77
C PRO A 13 -17.73 -0.06 2.44
N LEU A 14 -17.29 -0.74 1.38
CA LEU A 14 -15.88 -0.74 0.95
C LEU A 14 -15.50 0.51 0.15
N ASN A 15 -16.49 1.26 -0.34
CA ASN A 15 -16.31 2.51 -1.08
C ASN A 15 -16.02 3.72 -0.17
N ARG A 16 -15.35 3.47 0.96
CA ARG A 16 -14.85 4.47 1.92
C ARG A 16 -13.35 4.30 2.01
N TYR A 17 -12.65 4.80 1.01
CA TYR A 17 -11.21 4.57 0.89
C TYR A 17 -10.42 5.24 1.99
N ARG A 18 -9.32 4.59 2.37
CA ARG A 18 -8.36 5.05 3.36
C ARG A 18 -7.02 5.23 2.67
N PRO A 19 -6.22 6.24 3.06
CA PRO A 19 -4.85 6.30 2.61
C PRO A 19 -4.11 5.02 3.04
N LEU A 20 -3.41 4.36 2.09
CA LEU A 20 -2.69 3.10 2.34
C LEU A 20 -1.58 3.28 3.38
N SER A 21 -0.97 4.46 3.40
CA SER A 21 -0.08 4.93 4.44
C SER A 21 -0.28 6.45 4.59
N PRO A 22 0.15 7.07 5.70
CA PRO A 22 0.00 8.51 5.90
C PRO A 22 0.49 9.37 4.73
N ASN A 23 1.47 8.86 3.96
CA ASN A 23 2.15 9.58 2.89
C ASN A 23 1.95 8.93 1.51
N ALA A 24 1.05 7.95 1.39
CA ALA A 24 0.70 7.34 0.11
C ALA A 24 -0.58 7.97 -0.44
N ALA A 25 -0.54 8.47 -1.67
CA ALA A 25 -1.73 8.90 -2.37
C ALA A 25 -2.67 7.77 -2.80
N VAL A 26 -2.18 6.54 -2.67
CA VAL A 26 -2.97 5.37 -2.98
C VAL A 26 -4.01 5.24 -1.89
N HIS A 27 -5.26 5.41 -2.29
CA HIS A 27 -6.42 5.22 -1.43
C HIS A 27 -6.98 3.83 -1.68
N VAL A 28 -7.02 3.03 -0.62
CA VAL A 28 -7.44 1.63 -0.66
C VAL A 28 -8.72 1.41 0.13
N SER A 29 -9.48 0.37 -0.21
CA SER A 29 -10.62 -0.08 0.58
C SER A 29 -10.19 -0.42 2.00
N PRO A 30 -11.07 -0.24 3.00
CA PRO A 30 -10.74 -0.48 4.41
C PRO A 30 -10.38 -1.95 4.69
N ILE A 31 -10.66 -2.84 3.75
CA ILE A 31 -10.30 -4.26 3.76
C ILE A 31 -9.53 -4.55 2.47
N CYS A 32 -8.39 -5.24 2.62
CA CYS A 32 -7.65 -5.87 1.53
C CYS A 32 -8.20 -7.27 1.29
N LEU A 33 -8.50 -7.62 0.03
CA LEU A 33 -8.90 -8.96 -0.35
C LEU A 33 -7.66 -9.81 -0.65
N GLY A 34 -7.34 -10.73 0.25
CA GLY A 34 -6.32 -11.75 0.00
C GLY A 34 -6.85 -12.83 -0.94
N THR A 35 -6.01 -13.27 -1.87
CA THR A 35 -6.41 -14.19 -2.96
C THR A 35 -5.67 -15.53 -2.92
N SER A 36 -5.13 -15.91 -1.75
CA SER A 36 -4.38 -17.16 -1.56
C SER A 36 -5.21 -18.42 -1.74
N ASN A 37 -6.53 -18.32 -1.61
CA ASN A 37 -7.48 -19.40 -1.83
C ASN A 37 -8.05 -19.44 -3.26
N PHE A 38 -7.70 -18.49 -4.15
CA PHE A 38 -8.26 -18.41 -5.51
C PHE A 38 -7.55 -19.37 -6.46
N GLY A 39 -8.10 -20.58 -6.57
CA GLY A 39 -7.52 -21.69 -7.30
C GLY A 39 -7.89 -23.04 -6.69
N ASP A 40 -7.55 -24.11 -7.40
CA ASP A 40 -7.80 -25.49 -7.00
C ASP A 40 -6.52 -26.31 -6.85
N SER A 41 -5.36 -25.73 -7.16
CA SER A 41 -4.05 -26.42 -7.11
C SER A 41 -3.68 -26.91 -5.70
N TRP A 42 -4.17 -26.24 -4.65
CA TRP A 42 -3.93 -26.60 -3.25
C TRP A 42 -5.17 -27.17 -2.55
N ALA A 43 -6.10 -27.77 -3.30
CA ALA A 43 -7.36 -28.29 -2.78
C ALA A 43 -7.22 -29.19 -1.54
N GLY A 44 -6.16 -30.00 -1.49
CA GLY A 44 -5.88 -30.91 -0.36
C GLY A 44 -5.36 -30.23 0.92
N LEU A 45 -4.90 -28.98 0.85
CA LEU A 45 -4.32 -28.23 1.98
C LEU A 45 -5.24 -27.09 2.45
N LEU A 46 -5.83 -26.35 1.51
CA LEU A 46 -6.55 -25.10 1.78
C LEU A 46 -7.99 -25.09 1.22
N GLY A 47 -8.45 -26.22 0.68
CA GLY A 47 -9.71 -26.31 -0.06
C GLY A 47 -9.57 -25.75 -1.48
N SER A 48 -10.58 -25.99 -2.32
CA SER A 48 -10.65 -25.45 -3.67
C SER A 48 -11.57 -24.23 -3.73
N CYS A 49 -11.17 -23.23 -4.51
CA CYS A 49 -12.04 -22.18 -4.98
C CYS A 49 -11.97 -22.21 -6.50
N ASP A 50 -13.06 -22.54 -7.18
CA ASP A 50 -13.06 -22.57 -8.63
C ASP A 50 -13.10 -21.16 -9.25
N LYS A 51 -12.82 -21.08 -10.55
CA LYS A 51 -12.78 -19.80 -11.27
C LYS A 51 -14.12 -19.05 -11.24
N PRO A 52 -15.29 -19.70 -11.40
CA PRO A 52 -16.58 -19.03 -11.24
C PRO A 52 -16.80 -18.42 -9.85
N THR A 53 -16.45 -19.14 -8.78
CA THR A 53 -16.56 -18.63 -7.41
C THR A 53 -15.59 -17.47 -7.18
N THR A 54 -14.35 -17.60 -7.66
CA THR A 54 -13.35 -16.52 -7.63
C THR A 54 -13.87 -15.25 -8.30
N GLU A 55 -14.39 -15.35 -9.52
CA GLU A 55 -14.98 -14.22 -10.23
C GLU A 55 -16.19 -13.65 -9.48
N GLY A 56 -17.02 -14.49 -8.86
CA GLY A 56 -18.14 -14.06 -8.01
C GLY A 56 -17.69 -13.24 -6.79
N ILE A 57 -16.64 -13.68 -6.10
CA ILE A 57 -16.06 -12.96 -4.96
C ILE A 57 -15.46 -11.63 -5.41
N LEU A 58 -14.69 -11.63 -6.50
CA LEU A 58 -14.10 -10.40 -7.07
C LEU A 58 -15.17 -9.41 -7.52
N ASN A 59 -16.23 -9.88 -8.17
CA ASN A 59 -17.38 -9.06 -8.57
C ASN A 59 -18.04 -8.42 -7.35
N TYR A 60 -18.38 -9.21 -6.33
CA TYR A 60 -19.04 -8.70 -5.13
C TYR A 60 -18.14 -7.69 -4.40
N PHE A 61 -16.85 -8.00 -4.24
CA PHE A 61 -15.88 -7.10 -3.62
C PHE A 61 -15.81 -5.76 -4.35
N TYR A 62 -15.67 -5.77 -5.68
CA TYR A 62 -15.64 -4.57 -6.51
C TYR A 62 -16.97 -3.81 -6.51
N GLU A 63 -18.11 -4.49 -6.54
CA GLU A 63 -19.45 -3.89 -6.51
C GLU A 63 -19.73 -3.18 -5.18
N GLN A 64 -19.18 -3.67 -4.08
CA GLN A 64 -19.19 -2.98 -2.79
C GLN A 64 -18.20 -1.80 -2.72
N GLY A 65 -17.38 -1.61 -3.77
CA GLY A 65 -16.39 -0.56 -3.92
C GLY A 65 -14.98 -0.95 -3.51
N GLY A 66 -14.66 -2.22 -3.32
CA GLY A 66 -13.32 -2.72 -3.01
C GLY A 66 -12.32 -2.48 -4.13
N ASN A 67 -11.11 -2.05 -3.80
CA ASN A 67 -10.04 -1.76 -4.78
C ASN A 67 -8.65 -2.26 -4.38
N PHE A 68 -8.54 -2.93 -3.22
CA PHE A 68 -7.26 -3.40 -2.69
C PHE A 68 -7.23 -4.92 -2.69
N ILE A 69 -6.38 -5.48 -3.55
CA ILE A 69 -6.24 -6.93 -3.74
C ILE A 69 -4.79 -7.32 -3.47
N ASP A 70 -4.62 -8.31 -2.61
CA ASP A 70 -3.35 -8.98 -2.36
C ASP A 70 -3.31 -10.31 -3.10
N THR A 71 -2.27 -10.51 -3.90
CA THR A 71 -2.04 -11.75 -4.65
C THR A 71 -0.55 -12.06 -4.68
N ALA A 72 -0.21 -13.31 -4.97
CA ALA A 72 1.16 -13.75 -5.12
C ALA A 72 1.26 -14.85 -6.18
N ASN A 73 2.40 -14.89 -6.84
CA ASN A 73 2.70 -15.83 -7.91
C ASN A 73 2.65 -17.32 -7.53
N GLN A 74 2.77 -17.63 -6.24
CA GLN A 74 2.67 -19.01 -5.73
C GLN A 74 1.26 -19.36 -5.30
N TYR A 75 0.37 -18.39 -5.08
CA TYR A 75 -0.98 -18.68 -4.64
C TYR A 75 -1.67 -19.60 -5.63
N GLN A 76 -2.00 -20.80 -5.17
CA GLN A 76 -2.61 -21.86 -5.96
C GLN A 76 -1.79 -22.15 -7.23
N ASP A 77 -0.47 -22.29 -7.06
CA ASP A 77 0.50 -22.54 -8.14
C ASP A 77 0.42 -21.53 -9.30
N GLY A 78 0.02 -20.28 -8.97
CA GLY A 78 -0.07 -19.16 -9.92
C GLY A 78 -1.46 -18.93 -10.52
N GLN A 79 -2.44 -19.79 -10.24
CA GLN A 79 -3.82 -19.61 -10.70
C GLN A 79 -4.45 -18.32 -10.18
N SER A 80 -4.10 -17.91 -8.96
CA SER A 80 -4.63 -16.68 -8.35
C SER A 80 -4.32 -15.44 -9.18
N GLU A 81 -3.05 -15.21 -9.54
CA GLU A 81 -2.64 -14.08 -10.39
C GLU A 81 -3.32 -14.12 -11.77
N GLU A 82 -3.39 -15.31 -12.37
CA GLU A 82 -3.99 -15.49 -13.70
C GLU A 82 -5.48 -15.13 -13.68
N TRP A 83 -6.22 -15.63 -12.69
CA TRP A 83 -7.66 -15.44 -12.64
C TRP A 83 -8.04 -14.01 -12.23
N VAL A 84 -7.29 -13.41 -11.29
CA VAL A 84 -7.45 -11.99 -10.94
C VAL A 84 -7.12 -11.10 -12.15
N GLY A 85 -6.03 -11.39 -12.86
CA GLY A 85 -5.62 -10.66 -14.05
C GLY A 85 -6.63 -10.77 -15.20
N ASP A 86 -7.11 -11.98 -15.48
CA ASP A 86 -8.18 -12.24 -16.45
C ASP A 86 -9.44 -11.46 -16.10
N TRP A 87 -9.86 -11.50 -14.84
CA TRP A 87 -11.04 -10.78 -14.36
C TRP A 87 -10.89 -9.26 -14.53
N MET A 88 -9.74 -8.69 -14.13
CA MET A 88 -9.46 -7.26 -14.30
C MET A 88 -9.49 -6.85 -15.77
N LYS A 89 -8.91 -7.67 -16.65
CA LYS A 89 -8.88 -7.45 -18.10
C LYS A 89 -10.28 -7.52 -18.70
N LYS A 90 -11.07 -8.53 -18.36
CA LYS A 90 -12.46 -8.70 -18.82
C LYS A 90 -13.33 -7.51 -18.45
N ARG A 91 -13.15 -6.95 -17.25
CA ARG A 91 -13.94 -5.79 -16.78
C ARG A 91 -13.36 -4.42 -17.14
N GLY A 92 -12.11 -4.35 -17.59
CA GLY A 92 -11.45 -3.07 -17.89
C GLY A 92 -11.21 -2.19 -16.67
N VAL A 93 -11.02 -2.79 -15.49
CA VAL A 93 -10.93 -2.07 -14.20
C VAL A 93 -9.49 -1.95 -13.68
N ARG A 94 -8.48 -2.33 -14.46
CA ARG A 94 -7.08 -2.44 -14.01
C ARG A 94 -6.58 -1.18 -13.29
N ASP A 95 -6.85 0.00 -13.84
CA ASP A 95 -6.39 1.29 -13.30
C ASP A 95 -7.12 1.72 -12.03
N GLN A 96 -8.23 1.04 -11.70
CA GLN A 96 -9.00 1.28 -10.48
C GLN A 96 -8.52 0.41 -9.32
N MET A 97 -7.61 -0.54 -9.56
CA MET A 97 -7.16 -1.54 -8.59
C MET A 97 -5.74 -1.24 -8.11
N GLY A 98 -5.58 -1.01 -6.81
CA GLY A 98 -4.27 -0.82 -6.18
C GLY A 98 -3.51 -2.14 -6.15
N THR A 99 -2.58 -2.33 -7.09
CA THR A 99 -1.69 -3.50 -7.14
C THR A 99 -0.25 -3.02 -7.06
N VAL A 100 0.56 -3.58 -6.15
CA VAL A 100 1.78 -2.91 -5.67
C VAL A 100 3.02 -3.29 -6.50
N PRO A 101 3.83 -2.32 -7.01
CA PRO A 101 5.15 -2.58 -7.60
C PRO A 101 6.17 -2.94 -6.52
N THR A 102 6.83 -4.10 -6.63
CA THR A 102 7.53 -4.72 -5.50
C THR A 102 8.85 -4.03 -5.11
N SER A 103 9.67 -3.55 -6.05
CA SER A 103 11.09 -3.22 -5.78
C SER A 103 11.33 -1.86 -5.11
N LEU A 104 10.72 -0.78 -5.60
CA LEU A 104 10.82 0.55 -4.96
C LEU A 104 10.06 0.59 -3.63
N THR A 105 8.90 -0.07 -3.59
CA THR A 105 8.11 -0.23 -2.37
C THR A 105 8.89 -0.99 -1.31
N LEU A 106 9.70 -1.99 -1.69
CA LEU A 106 10.55 -2.73 -0.78
C LEU A 106 11.55 -1.81 -0.07
N ALA A 107 12.31 -1.02 -0.83
CA ALA A 107 13.29 -0.08 -0.29
C ALA A 107 12.62 1.00 0.58
N TYR A 108 11.50 1.57 0.11
CA TYR A 108 10.74 2.56 0.86
C TYR A 108 10.23 2.04 2.22
N VAL A 109 9.60 0.86 2.24
CA VAL A 109 9.03 0.28 3.47
C VAL A 109 10.15 -0.13 4.45
N MET A 110 11.25 -0.69 3.94
CA MET A 110 12.41 -1.07 4.78
C MET A 110 13.11 0.15 5.39
N LYS A 111 13.15 1.29 4.68
CA LYS A 111 13.70 2.55 5.21
C LYS A 111 12.79 3.20 6.26
N LYS A 112 11.47 3.14 6.05
CA LYS A 112 10.50 3.85 6.90
C LYS A 112 10.21 3.14 8.22
N TYR A 113 10.31 1.81 8.28
CA TYR A 113 9.92 1.04 9.45
C TYR A 113 11.04 0.11 9.94
N PRO A 114 11.56 0.32 11.17
CA PRO A 114 12.54 -0.57 11.77
C PRO A 114 11.91 -1.95 11.99
N TYR A 115 12.62 -3.02 11.63
CA TYR A 115 12.20 -4.42 11.76
C TYR A 115 11.09 -4.89 10.81
N THR A 116 11.13 -4.44 9.55
CA THR A 116 10.26 -4.99 8.49
C THR A 116 10.93 -6.18 7.80
N PHE A 117 10.23 -7.31 7.72
CA PHE A 117 10.63 -8.50 6.95
C PHE A 117 9.67 -8.71 5.77
N PRO A 118 9.99 -8.14 4.60
CA PRO A 118 9.11 -8.22 3.44
C PRO A 118 9.09 -9.64 2.87
N VAL A 119 7.90 -10.22 2.75
CA VAL A 119 7.70 -11.49 2.06
C VAL A 119 7.61 -11.21 0.57
N ILE A 120 8.60 -11.66 -0.20
CA ILE A 120 8.67 -11.46 -1.64
C ILE A 120 8.46 -12.78 -2.39
N GLY A 121 7.57 -12.78 -3.38
CA GLY A 121 7.38 -13.87 -4.33
C GLY A 121 7.93 -13.50 -5.72
N GLY A 122 8.48 -14.46 -6.47
CA GLY A 122 8.98 -14.22 -7.83
C GLY A 122 9.08 -15.50 -8.69
N ARG A 123 8.89 -15.36 -10.01
CA ARG A 123 8.97 -16.46 -11.01
C ARG A 123 10.13 -16.32 -12.01
N LYS A 124 10.94 -15.27 -11.87
CA LYS A 124 12.06 -14.95 -12.78
C LYS A 124 13.26 -14.50 -11.96
N ILE A 125 14.43 -15.04 -12.26
CA ILE A 125 15.68 -14.73 -11.55
C ILE A 125 15.97 -13.23 -11.62
N GLU A 126 15.62 -12.56 -12.71
CA GLU A 126 15.83 -11.12 -12.90
C GLU A 126 15.03 -10.27 -11.92
N ARG A 127 13.85 -10.74 -11.50
CA ARG A 127 12.99 -10.03 -10.53
C ARG A 127 13.45 -10.26 -9.10
N LEU A 128 13.92 -11.47 -8.79
CA LEU A 128 14.61 -11.74 -7.54
C LEU A 128 15.90 -10.91 -7.45
N LYS A 129 16.69 -10.84 -8.53
CA LYS A 129 17.84 -9.94 -8.64
C LYS A 129 17.44 -8.49 -8.38
N GLY A 130 16.41 -7.96 -9.04
CA GLY A 130 15.92 -6.61 -8.78
C GLY A 130 15.49 -6.34 -7.33
N ASN A 131 14.84 -7.31 -6.67
CA ASN A 131 14.47 -7.20 -5.26
C ASN A 131 15.69 -7.30 -4.31
N ILE A 132 16.70 -8.10 -4.66
CA ILE A 132 17.96 -8.19 -3.92
C ILE A 132 18.80 -6.92 -4.12
N GLU A 133 18.87 -6.38 -5.34
CA GLU A 133 19.54 -5.11 -5.62
C GLU A 133 18.84 -3.94 -4.91
N ALA A 134 17.52 -4.01 -4.70
CA ALA A 134 16.80 -3.01 -3.91
C ALA A 134 17.28 -2.96 -2.44
N LEU A 135 17.91 -4.00 -1.90
CA LEU A 135 18.53 -3.99 -0.57
C LEU A 135 19.79 -3.11 -0.51
N LYS A 136 20.35 -2.74 -1.66
CA LYS A 136 21.50 -1.83 -1.77
C LYS A 136 21.09 -0.37 -1.94
N LEU A 137 19.80 -0.11 -2.19
CA LEU A 137 19.30 1.26 -2.29
C LEU A 137 19.31 1.88 -0.89
N ASP A 138 20.16 2.89 -0.71
CA ASP A 138 20.07 3.78 0.43
C ASP A 138 19.23 4.98 0.02
N LEU A 139 17.95 4.97 0.38
CA LEU A 139 17.11 6.15 0.22
C LEU A 139 17.49 7.14 1.32
N ASP A 140 17.95 8.33 0.95
CA ASP A 140 18.20 9.40 1.91
C ASP A 140 16.89 10.11 2.31
N LYS A 141 16.99 11.10 3.19
CA LYS A 141 15.79 11.81 3.67
C LYS A 141 15.14 12.61 2.54
N GLU A 142 15.95 13.11 1.62
CA GLU A 142 15.54 13.85 0.44
C GLU A 142 14.80 12.94 -0.56
N ASP A 143 15.30 11.73 -0.80
CA ASP A 143 14.65 10.70 -1.63
C ASP A 143 13.28 10.32 -1.05
N ILE A 144 13.22 10.09 0.26
CA ILE A 144 11.95 9.79 0.94
C ILE A 144 10.99 10.97 0.82
N LYS A 145 11.49 12.19 0.99
CA LYS A 145 10.69 13.40 0.85
C LYS A 145 10.21 13.60 -0.59
N GLU A 146 11.02 13.27 -1.60
CA GLU A 146 10.63 13.33 -3.01
C GLU A 146 9.54 12.28 -3.33
N ILE A 147 9.73 11.03 -2.88
CA ILE A 147 8.74 9.96 -3.02
C ILE A 147 7.41 10.35 -2.38
N GLU A 148 7.45 10.99 -1.21
CA GLU A 148 6.24 11.42 -0.48
C GLU A 148 5.64 12.72 -1.02
N ALA A 149 6.45 13.62 -1.59
CA ALA A 149 6.00 14.86 -2.22
C ALA A 149 5.46 14.65 -3.64
N ALA A 150 5.64 13.46 -4.22
CA ALA A 150 5.09 13.10 -5.53
C ALA A 150 3.58 13.38 -5.61
N ILE A 151 2.87 13.35 -4.47
CA ILE A 151 1.46 13.66 -4.41
C ILE A 151 1.18 14.57 -3.22
N PRO A 152 0.54 15.74 -3.42
CA PRO A 152 0.32 16.70 -2.36
C PRO A 152 -0.58 16.13 -1.25
N PHE A 153 -0.10 16.21 -0.02
CA PHE A 153 -0.83 15.85 1.19
C PHE A 153 -1.22 17.11 1.97
N ASP A 154 -2.52 17.29 2.25
CA ASP A 154 -3.01 18.35 3.13
C ASP A 154 -3.50 17.74 4.44
N PRO A 155 -2.79 17.97 5.56
CA PRO A 155 -3.17 17.42 6.86
C PRO A 155 -4.43 18.10 7.46
N GLY A 156 -4.89 19.22 6.90
CA GLY A 156 -6.10 19.93 7.34
C GLY A 156 -6.01 20.55 8.73
N LEU A 157 -7.01 21.35 9.13
CA LEU A 157 -7.08 21.94 10.47
C LEU A 157 -7.36 20.87 11.54
N PRO A 158 -6.76 20.94 12.76
CA PRO A 158 -5.85 21.98 13.24
C PRO A 158 -4.38 21.77 12.84
N HIS A 159 -4.05 20.66 12.18
CA HIS A 159 -2.68 20.30 11.83
C HIS A 159 -2.00 21.32 10.91
N THR A 160 -2.69 21.86 9.89
CA THR A 160 -2.12 22.93 9.04
C THR A 160 -1.70 24.16 9.85
N TRP A 161 -2.40 24.46 10.95
CA TRP A 161 -2.07 25.56 11.87
C TRP A 161 -0.98 25.22 12.88
N LEU A 162 -1.05 24.02 13.49
CA LEU A 162 -0.04 23.54 14.45
C LEU A 162 1.33 23.31 13.79
N TYR A 163 1.31 22.89 12.52
CA TYR A 163 2.51 22.49 11.78
C TYR A 163 3.06 23.62 10.90
N MET A 164 2.40 24.79 10.88
CA MET A 164 2.78 25.93 10.04
C MET A 164 3.04 25.54 8.57
N GLY A 165 2.27 24.58 8.05
CA GLY A 165 2.38 24.10 6.67
C GLY A 165 3.42 23.02 6.39
N ALA A 166 4.18 22.55 7.38
CA ALA A 166 5.15 21.46 7.19
C ALA A 166 5.04 20.41 8.30
N GLN A 167 4.88 19.13 7.93
CA GLN A 167 4.76 18.06 8.91
C GLN A 167 6.00 17.99 9.81
N PRO A 168 5.85 18.09 11.15
CA PRO A 168 6.96 18.04 12.07
C PRO A 168 7.51 16.61 12.19
N ASP A 169 8.82 16.48 12.25
CA ASP A 169 9.50 15.21 12.50
C ASP A 169 9.38 14.80 13.98
N HIS A 170 9.33 15.79 14.87
CA HIS A 170 9.24 15.59 16.32
C HIS A 170 8.16 16.49 16.96
N PRO A 171 7.46 16.04 18.03
CA PRO A 171 6.48 16.87 18.74
C PRO A 171 7.01 18.23 19.24
N ALA A 172 8.32 18.35 19.49
CA ALA A 172 8.96 19.62 19.86
C ALA A 172 9.06 20.62 18.69
N ASP A 173 8.97 20.15 17.44
CA ASP A 173 8.99 21.00 16.24
C ASP A 173 7.63 21.68 16.02
N ILE A 174 6.61 21.29 16.80
CA ILE A 174 5.34 22.00 16.87
C ILE A 174 5.58 23.26 17.70
N TRP A 175 5.43 24.43 17.07
CA TRP A 175 5.73 25.73 17.69
C TRP A 175 5.07 25.92 19.07
N MET A 176 3.83 25.46 19.22
CA MET A 176 3.07 25.57 20.48
C MET A 176 3.63 24.68 21.58
N MET A 177 4.15 23.50 21.23
CA MET A 177 4.85 22.63 22.17
C MET A 177 6.23 23.19 22.52
N GLY A 178 6.98 23.71 21.53
CA GLY A 178 8.26 24.37 21.78
C GLY A 178 8.17 25.55 22.76
N MET A 179 7.01 26.22 22.84
CA MET A 179 6.74 27.25 23.86
C MET A 179 6.46 26.69 25.25
N ALA A 180 5.98 25.45 25.35
CA ALA A 180 5.60 24.81 26.62
C ALA A 180 6.81 24.26 27.39
N GLY A 181 7.93 24.01 26.71
CA GLY A 181 9.18 23.59 27.34
C GLY A 181 10.10 22.78 26.43
N HIS A 182 11.18 22.26 27.02
CA HIS A 182 12.08 21.32 26.35
C HIS A 182 11.53 19.90 26.49
N PHE A 183 11.43 19.19 25.36
CA PHE A 183 11.00 17.81 25.32
C PHE A 183 12.21 16.91 25.10
N ASP A 184 12.56 16.14 26.13
CA ASP A 184 13.43 14.98 25.96
C ASP A 184 12.66 13.88 25.24
N HIS A 185 13.31 13.21 24.29
CA HIS A 185 12.72 12.08 23.59
C HIS A 185 13.76 11.04 23.26
N VAL A 186 13.28 9.82 23.08
CA VAL A 186 14.09 8.74 22.54
C VAL A 186 13.99 8.85 21.01
N PRO A 187 15.12 8.90 20.29
CA PRO A 187 15.10 8.83 18.84
C PRO A 187 14.30 7.62 18.37
N LEU A 188 13.50 7.79 17.32
CA LEU A 188 12.83 6.65 16.71
C LEU A 188 13.89 5.64 16.23
N PRO A 189 13.67 4.33 16.39
CA PRO A 189 14.63 3.36 15.90
C PRO A 189 14.79 3.54 14.39
N GLU A 190 16.02 3.75 13.95
CA GLU A 190 16.32 3.90 12.53
C GLU A 190 16.26 2.54 11.82
N SER A 191 15.94 2.57 10.52
CA SER A 191 16.02 1.38 9.69
C SER A 191 17.44 0.81 9.70
N ILE A 192 17.54 -0.51 9.65
CA ILE A 192 18.81 -1.17 9.37
C ILE A 192 19.20 -0.75 7.94
N GLY A 193 20.25 0.08 7.84
CA GLY A 193 20.75 0.57 6.57
C GLY A 193 21.23 -0.56 5.66
N PRO A 194 21.50 -0.27 4.38
CA PRO A 194 21.99 -1.27 3.45
C PRO A 194 23.30 -1.89 3.95
N TYR A 195 23.52 -3.15 3.60
CA TYR A 195 24.78 -3.84 3.88
C TYR A 195 25.95 -3.05 3.25
N LYS A 196 26.94 -2.69 4.07
CA LYS A 196 28.18 -2.02 3.63
C LYS A 196 29.27 -3.10 3.49
N GLU A 197 29.81 -3.26 2.29
CA GLU A 197 30.98 -4.12 2.03
C GLU A 197 32.25 -3.61 2.70
#